data_AF-D3E3N5-F1
#
_entry.id   AF-D3E3N5-F1
#
_cell.length_a   1.000
_cell.length_b   1.000
_cell.length_c   1.000
_cell.angle_alpha   90.00
_cell.angle_beta   90.00
_cell.angle_gamma   90.00
#
_symmetry.space_group_name_H-M   'P 1'
#
loop_
_entity.id
_entity.type
_entity.pdbx_description
1 polymer ?
#
loop_
_entity_poly.entity_id
_entity_poly.type
_entity_poly.pdbx_seq_one_letter_code
_entity_poly.pdbx_strand_id
1 'polypeptide(L)'
;MIMDNMWIEALKNKYRFEFKGLINVEDLFDLKLEDLDYIYKNLKRDENDLQVDSLLDANKNPLKGELDCKINIVKSIFQMKVAEIEKAKIAMANKAQKEKILAIIENKQDQELSEKSIEELRKNLR
;
A
#
# COMPACT_ATOMS: atom_id res chain seq x y z
N MET A 1 -9.53 -15.58 4.03
CA MET A 1 -10.91 -16.08 4.22
C MET A 1 -11.90 -14.99 4.65
N ILE A 2 -11.71 -14.22 5.73
CA ILE A 2 -12.62 -13.08 6.01
C ILE A 2 -12.41 -11.93 4.99
N MET A 3 -11.16 -11.71 4.56
CA MET A 3 -10.83 -10.65 3.61
C MET A 3 -11.46 -10.86 2.22
N ASP A 4 -11.50 -12.10 1.73
CA ASP A 4 -11.96 -12.42 0.38
C ASP A 4 -13.48 -12.26 0.24
N ASN A 5 -14.22 -12.49 1.33
CA ASN A 5 -15.68 -12.38 1.33
C ASN A 5 -16.15 -10.94 1.14
N MET A 6 -15.46 -9.93 1.70
CA MET A 6 -15.89 -8.54 1.57
C MET A 6 -15.82 -8.03 0.12
N TRP A 7 -14.80 -8.46 -0.64
CA TRP A 7 -14.63 -8.08 -2.03
C TRP A 7 -15.69 -8.72 -2.93
N ILE A 8 -15.94 -10.03 -2.73
CA ILE A 8 -16.98 -10.75 -3.45
C ILE A 8 -18.34 -10.12 -3.18
N GLU A 9 -18.62 -9.77 -1.93
CA GLU A 9 -19.87 -9.12 -1.53
C GLU A 9 -20.01 -7.74 -2.18
N ALA A 10 -18.97 -6.92 -2.16
CA ALA A 10 -18.99 -5.60 -2.78
C ALA A 10 -19.19 -5.64 -4.29
N LEU A 11 -18.60 -6.63 -4.97
CA LEU A 11 -18.80 -6.83 -6.40
C LEU A 11 -20.20 -7.36 -6.71
N LYS A 12 -20.72 -8.32 -5.94
CA LYS A 12 -22.08 -8.85 -6.10
C LYS A 12 -23.15 -7.78 -5.89
N ASN A 13 -22.99 -6.97 -4.85
CA ASN A 13 -23.93 -5.91 -4.50
C ASN A 13 -23.64 -4.58 -5.24
N LYS A 14 -22.59 -4.54 -6.07
CA LYS A 14 -22.18 -3.36 -6.84
C LYS A 14 -22.07 -2.10 -5.99
N TYR A 15 -21.35 -2.20 -4.87
CA TYR A 15 -21.20 -1.06 -3.96
C TYR A 15 -20.69 0.18 -4.69
N ARG A 16 -21.27 1.31 -4.30
CA ARG A 16 -20.94 2.65 -4.76
C ARG A 16 -20.56 3.52 -3.57
N PHE A 17 -19.62 4.42 -3.81
CA PHE A 17 -19.08 5.34 -2.83
C PHE A 17 -19.35 6.77 -3.29
N GLU A 18 -19.74 7.62 -2.35
CA GLU A 18 -19.97 9.04 -2.63
C GLU A 18 -18.65 9.79 -2.63
N PHE A 19 -18.20 10.16 -3.83
CA PHE A 19 -17.00 10.96 -4.02
C PHE A 19 -17.05 11.69 -5.36
N LYS A 20 -17.35 13.00 -5.33
CA LYS A 20 -17.52 13.83 -6.53
C LYS A 20 -18.49 13.21 -7.56
N GLY A 21 -19.51 12.50 -7.06
CA GLY A 21 -20.34 11.58 -7.81
C GLY A 21 -20.39 10.21 -7.14
N LEU A 22 -20.91 9.20 -7.85
CA LEU A 22 -20.91 7.81 -7.39
C LEU A 22 -19.78 7.07 -8.09
N ILE A 23 -18.78 6.66 -7.32
CA ILE A 23 -17.66 5.87 -7.82
C ILE A 23 -17.80 4.41 -7.38
N ASN A 24 -17.16 3.51 -8.12
CA ASN A 24 -17.16 2.08 -7.85
C ASN A 24 -15.91 1.66 -7.04
N VAL A 25 -15.77 0.36 -6.76
CA VAL A 25 -14.63 -0.20 -6.01
C VAL A 25 -13.31 -0.06 -6.78
N GLU A 26 -13.34 -0.19 -8.11
CA GLU A 26 -12.16 -0.10 -8.98
C GLU A 26 -11.61 1.33 -8.96
N ASP A 27 -12.48 2.34 -9.05
CA ASP A 27 -12.12 3.75 -9.01
C ASP A 27 -11.36 4.13 -7.72
N LEU A 28 -11.64 3.45 -6.59
CA LEU A 28 -10.93 3.67 -5.33
C LEU A 28 -9.42 3.34 -5.44
N PHE A 29 -9.04 2.41 -6.32
CA PHE A 29 -7.64 2.09 -6.58
C PHE A 29 -6.91 3.20 -7.31
N ASP A 30 -7.60 4.11 -7.99
CA ASP A 30 -6.99 5.25 -8.68
C ASP A 30 -6.93 6.53 -7.82
N LEU A 31 -7.63 6.56 -6.68
CA LEU A 31 -7.67 7.72 -5.79
C LEU A 31 -6.36 8.00 -5.04
N LYS A 32 -6.14 9.24 -4.61
CA LYS A 32 -5.03 9.57 -3.71
C LYS A 32 -5.35 9.13 -2.28
N LEU A 33 -4.31 9.02 -1.44
CA LEU A 33 -4.47 8.69 -0.01
C LEU A 33 -5.38 9.70 0.71
N GLU A 34 -5.27 10.98 0.36
CA GLU A 34 -6.11 12.08 0.88
C GLU A 34 -7.59 11.89 0.54
N ASP A 35 -7.85 11.49 -0.71
CA ASP A 35 -9.22 11.25 -1.20
C ASP A 35 -9.83 10.00 -0.54
N LEU A 36 -9.03 8.95 -0.33
CA LEU A 36 -9.45 7.76 0.41
C LEU A 36 -9.75 8.06 1.88
N ASP A 37 -8.95 8.90 2.53
CA ASP A 37 -9.20 9.36 3.90
C ASP A 37 -10.49 10.19 4.01
N TYR A 38 -10.75 11.05 3.02
CA TYR A 38 -12.00 11.79 2.94
C TYR A 38 -13.22 10.87 2.85
N ILE A 39 -13.20 9.88 1.95
CA ILE A 39 -14.29 8.89 1.83
C ILE A 39 -14.46 8.11 3.12
N TYR A 40 -13.36 7.68 3.75
CA TYR A 40 -13.40 6.94 5.01
C TYR A 40 -14.08 7.74 6.12
N LYS A 41 -13.77 9.04 6.25
CA LYS A 41 -14.39 9.93 7.24
C LYS A 41 -15.88 10.09 7.01
N ASN A 42 -16.33 10.21 5.76
CA ASN A 42 -17.75 10.28 5.44
C ASN A 42 -18.47 8.99 5.84
N LEU A 43 -17.95 7.82 5.44
CA LEU A 43 -18.52 6.52 5.82
C LEU A 43 -18.57 6.32 7.34
N LYS A 44 -17.55 6.83 8.07
CA LYS A 44 -17.54 6.79 9.53
C LYS A 44 -18.55 7.72 10.19
N ARG A 45 -18.88 8.86 9.56
CA ARG A 45 -19.98 9.71 10.03
C ARG A 45 -21.31 8.97 9.88
N ASP A 46 -21.56 8.39 8.71
CA ASP A 46 -22.79 7.64 8.43
C ASP A 46 -22.96 6.45 9.40
N GLU A 47 -21.86 5.80 9.79
CA GLU A 47 -21.88 4.69 10.75
C GLU A 47 -22.31 5.15 12.14
N ASN A 48 -21.81 6.32 12.57
CA ASN A 48 -22.17 6.89 13.86
C ASN A 48 -23.64 7.36 13.86
N ASP A 49 -24.09 7.99 12.78
CA ASP A 49 -25.48 8.45 12.65
C ASP A 49 -26.45 7.26 12.70
N LEU A 50 -26.14 6.15 12.01
CA LEU A 50 -26.91 4.90 12.07
C LEU A 50 -26.90 4.22 13.45
N GLN A 51 -25.86 4.42 14.26
CA GLN A 51 -25.80 3.87 15.62
C GLN A 51 -26.64 4.68 16.61
N VAL A 52 -26.76 6.00 16.42
CA VAL A 52 -27.49 6.89 17.33
C VAL A 52 -29.01 6.78 17.12
N ASP A 53 -29.47 6.55 15.88
CA ASP A 53 -30.90 6.52 15.56
C ASP A 53 -31.64 5.21 15.91
N SER A 54 -30.94 4.15 16.35
CA SER A 54 -31.58 2.84 16.53
C SER A 54 -31.42 2.24 17.93
N LEU A 55 -32.43 2.47 18.77
CA LEU A 55 -32.73 1.66 19.97
C LEU A 55 -33.60 0.43 19.63
N LEU A 56 -34.20 0.38 18.44
CA LEU A 56 -35.25 -0.58 18.07
C LEU A 56 -34.81 -1.68 17.08
N ASP A 57 -33.69 -1.53 16.35
CA ASP A 57 -33.25 -2.49 15.33
C ASP A 57 -31.83 -3.05 15.58
N ALA A 58 -31.49 -3.31 16.85
CA ALA A 58 -30.20 -3.88 17.25
C ALA A 58 -29.89 -5.25 16.62
N ASN A 59 -30.88 -5.93 16.04
CA ASN A 59 -30.73 -7.24 15.41
C ASN A 59 -31.01 -7.17 13.91
N LYS A 60 -29.94 -7.05 13.12
CA LYS A 60 -29.90 -7.16 11.64
C LYS A 60 -30.42 -5.95 10.86
N ASN A 61 -29.74 -4.80 10.97
CA ASN A 61 -29.83 -3.83 9.90
C ASN A 61 -28.84 -4.23 8.77
N PRO A 62 -29.29 -4.74 7.61
CA PRO A 62 -28.41 -5.07 6.49
C PRO A 62 -27.60 -3.87 6.00
N LEU A 63 -28.10 -2.64 6.23
CA LEU A 63 -27.39 -1.40 5.90
C LEU A 63 -26.11 -1.23 6.74
N LYS A 64 -26.09 -1.75 7.97
CA LYS A 64 -24.89 -1.73 8.82
C LYS A 64 -23.80 -2.64 8.27
N GLY A 65 -24.17 -3.85 7.83
CA GLY A 65 -23.23 -4.80 7.22
C GLY A 65 -22.65 -4.27 5.90
N GLU A 66 -23.46 -3.62 5.07
CA GLU A 66 -22.99 -2.94 3.87
C GLU A 66 -22.00 -1.83 4.20
N LEU A 67 -22.32 -0.98 5.18
CA LEU A 67 -21.44 0.13 5.57
C LEU A 67 -20.11 -0.36 6.16
N ASP A 68 -20.16 -1.37 7.03
CA ASP A 68 -18.97 -2.03 7.57
C ASP A 68 -18.10 -2.60 6.43
N CYS A 69 -18.71 -3.24 5.43
CA CYS A 69 -17.99 -3.74 4.26
C CYS A 69 -17.34 -2.59 3.47
N LYS A 70 -18.07 -1.51 3.20
CA LYS A 70 -17.56 -0.32 2.51
C LYS A 70 -16.37 0.30 3.24
N ILE A 71 -16.46 0.45 4.57
CA ILE A 71 -15.40 0.96 5.43
C ILE A 71 -14.16 0.06 5.35
N ASN A 72 -14.35 -1.26 5.45
CA ASN A 72 -13.25 -2.23 5.40
C ASN A 72 -12.55 -2.25 4.03
N ILE A 73 -13.28 -2.08 2.94
CA ILE A 73 -12.71 -1.97 1.59
C ILE A 73 -11.81 -0.74 1.49
N VAL A 74 -12.33 0.45 1.83
CA VAL A 74 -11.54 1.70 1.75
C VAL A 74 -10.29 1.61 2.62
N LYS A 75 -10.42 1.08 3.83
CA LYS A 75 -9.28 0.86 4.74
C LYS A 75 -8.24 -0.10 4.15
N SER A 76 -8.68 -1.18 3.52
CA SER A 76 -7.79 -2.18 2.90
C SER A 76 -7.03 -1.56 1.72
N ILE A 77 -7.70 -0.79 0.85
CA ILE A 77 -7.06 -0.09 -0.28
C ILE A 77 -6.03 0.92 0.22
N PHE A 78 -6.39 1.69 1.24
CA PHE A 78 -5.47 2.64 1.86
C PHE A 78 -4.20 1.94 2.38
N GLN A 79 -4.36 0.84 3.12
CA GLN A 79 -3.22 0.07 3.64
C GLN A 79 -2.36 -0.53 2.53
N MET A 80 -2.97 -1.05 1.45
CA MET A 80 -2.24 -1.55 0.29
C MET A 80 -1.37 -0.45 -0.35
N LYS A 81 -1.94 0.73 -0.58
CA LYS A 81 -1.19 1.86 -1.16
C LYS A 81 -0.05 2.35 -0.27
N VAL A 82 -0.27 2.45 1.05
CA VAL A 82 0.80 2.80 2.00
C VAL A 82 1.92 1.76 1.95
N ALA A 83 1.57 0.47 1.93
CA ALA A 83 2.55 -0.61 1.82
C ALA A 83 3.31 -0.60 0.48
N GLU A 84 2.67 -0.25 -0.63
CA GLU A 84 3.33 -0.11 -1.94
C GLU A 84 4.33 1.06 -1.95
N ILE A 85 3.94 2.22 -1.42
CA ILE A 85 4.83 3.37 -1.28
C ILE A 85 6.04 3.01 -0.42
N GLU A 86 5.82 2.33 0.70
CA GLU A 86 6.90 1.92 1.59
C GLU A 86 7.84 0.90 0.93
N LYS A 87 7.28 -0.08 0.20
CA LYS A 87 8.07 -1.03 -0.59
C LYS A 87 8.91 -0.33 -1.66
N ALA A 88 8.36 0.66 -2.35
CA ALA A 88 9.08 1.44 -3.34
C ALA A 88 10.25 2.23 -2.71
N LYS A 89 10.02 2.86 -1.55
CA LYS A 89 11.07 3.55 -0.79
C LYS A 89 12.18 2.61 -0.34
N ILE A 90 11.83 1.45 0.21
CA ILE A 90 12.80 0.44 0.63
C ILE A 90 13.60 -0.07 -0.58
N ALA A 91 12.96 -0.29 -1.72
CA ALA A 91 13.64 -0.71 -2.95
C ALA A 91 14.65 0.36 -3.44
N MET A 92 14.27 1.64 -3.40
CA MET A 92 15.16 2.75 -3.73
C MET A 92 16.34 2.85 -2.75
N ALA A 93 16.08 2.77 -1.44
CA ALA A 93 17.12 2.81 -0.42
C ALA A 93 18.11 1.65 -0.57
N ASN A 94 17.60 0.44 -0.80
CA ASN A 94 18.42 -0.75 -1.03
C ASN A 94 19.25 -0.63 -2.31
N LYS A 95 18.69 -0.06 -3.39
CA LYS A 95 19.44 0.20 -4.62
C LYS A 95 20.59 1.18 -4.37
N ALA A 96 20.32 2.31 -3.70
CA ALA A 96 21.32 3.30 -3.36
C ALA A 96 22.41 2.74 -2.43
N GLN A 97 22.06 1.88 -1.47
CA GLN A 97 23.02 1.20 -0.61
C GLN A 97 23.91 0.23 -1.40
N LYS A 98 23.32 -0.58 -2.29
CA LYS A 98 24.07 -1.51 -3.15
C LYS A 98 25.06 -0.77 -4.06
N GLU A 99 24.64 0.33 -4.66
CA GLU A 99 25.52 1.17 -5.51
C GLU A 99 26.71 1.73 -4.72
N LYS A 100 26.49 2.21 -3.49
CA LYS A 100 27.58 2.66 -2.62
C LYS A 100 28.55 1.55 -2.25
N ILE A 101 28.03 0.36 -1.93
CA ILE A 101 28.86 -0.81 -1.58
C ILE A 101 29.70 -1.24 -2.77
N LEU A 102 29.13 -1.30 -3.97
CA LEU A 102 29.85 -1.62 -5.22
C LEU A 102 31.00 -0.65 -5.46
N ALA A 103 30.76 0.65 -5.36
CA ALA A 103 31.81 1.66 -5.53
C ALA A 103 32.94 1.53 -4.48
N ILE A 104 32.62 1.16 -3.24
CA ILE A 104 33.64 0.92 -2.20
C ILE A 104 34.45 -0.35 -2.52
N ILE A 105 33.80 -1.41 -3.00
CA ILE A 105 34.48 -2.64 -3.41
C ILE A 105 35.44 -2.37 -4.56
N GLU A 106 34.98 -1.66 -5.60
CA GLU A 106 35.79 -1.27 -6.75
C GLU A 106 37.01 -0.45 -6.32
N ASN A 107 36.80 0.61 -5.53
CA ASN A 107 37.91 1.41 -5.00
C ASN A 107 38.91 0.60 -4.17
N LYS A 108 38.44 -0.37 -3.37
CA LYS A 108 39.32 -1.25 -2.58
C LYS A 108 40.10 -2.22 -3.47
N GLN A 109 39.46 -2.76 -4.52
CA GLN A 109 40.14 -3.62 -5.50
C GLN A 109 41.21 -2.85 -6.26
N ASP A 110 40.93 -1.61 -6.65
CA ASP A 110 41.90 -0.73 -7.30
C ASP A 110 43.08 -0.38 -6.38
N GLN A 111 42.81 -0.10 -5.10
CA GLN A 111 43.87 0.10 -4.11
C GLN A 111 44.74 -1.16 -3.95
N GLU A 112 44.13 -2.33 -3.80
CA GLU A 112 44.86 -3.60 -3.66
C GLU A 112 45.67 -3.95 -4.92
N LEU A 113 45.17 -3.60 -6.11
CA LEU A 113 45.92 -3.71 -7.36
C LEU A 113 47.07 -2.70 -7.42
N SER A 114 46.89 -1.48 -6.92
CA SER A 114 47.93 -0.45 -6.88
C SER A 114 49.07 -0.75 -5.89
N GLU A 115 48.77 -1.50 -4.83
CA GLU A 115 49.74 -1.90 -3.81
C GLU A 115 50.56 -3.15 -4.21
N LYS A 116 50.11 -3.92 -5.21
CA LYS A 116 50.83 -5.11 -5.71
C LYS A 116 52.06 -4.72 -6.53
N SER A 117 53.13 -5.51 -6.42
CA SER A 117 54.35 -5.32 -7.19
C SER A 117 54.13 -5.54 -8.70
N ILE A 118 54.90 -4.84 -9.54
CA ILE A 118 54.84 -4.93 -11.01
C ILE A 118 55.02 -6.39 -11.51
N GLU A 119 55.82 -7.21 -10.82
CA GLU A 119 56.00 -8.63 -11.17
C GLU A 119 54.75 -9.48 -10.89
N GLU A 120 54.02 -9.21 -9.80
CA GLU A 120 52.78 -9.91 -9.46
C GLU A 120 51.63 -9.51 -10.38
N LEU A 121 51.54 -8.23 -10.74
CA LEU A 121 50.56 -7.72 -11.70
C LEU A 121 50.75 -8.33 -13.09
N ARG A 122 52.00 -8.50 -13.54
CA ARG A 122 52.31 -9.16 -14.82
C ARG A 122 51.98 -10.65 -14.83
N LYS A 123 52.04 -11.33 -13.68
CA LYS A 123 51.72 -12.76 -13.56
C LYS A 123 50.20 -13.04 -13.64
N ASN A 124 49.36 -12.07 -13.24
CA ASN A 124 47.90 -12.15 -13.39
C ASN A 124 47.40 -11.87 -14.83
N LEU A 125 48.27 -11.37 -15.71
CA LEU A 125 47.96 -11.00 -17.10
C LEU A 125 48.33 -12.10 -18.12
N ARG A 126 48.89 -13.22 -17.66
CA ARG A 126 49.53 -14.27 -18.47
C ARG A 126 48.83 -15.61 -18.31
#